data_AF-G9NDW7-F1
#
_entry.id   AF-G9NDW7-F1
#
_cell.length_a   1.000
_cell.length_b   1.000
_cell.length_c   1.000
_cell.angle_alpha   90.00
_cell.angle_beta   90.00
_cell.angle_gamma   90.00
#
_symmetry.space_group_name_H-M   'P 1'
#
loop_
_entity.id
_entity.type
_entity.pdbx_description
1 polymer ?
#
loop_
_entity_poly.entity_id
_entity_poly.type
_entity_poly.pdbx_seq_one_letter_code
_entity_poly.pdbx_strand_id
1 'polypeptide(L)'
;QFALAGLSEYDEDPRLSARQFPHQRLDLEEDEKRKPSPKGGQQRPRLRDDDRKGHLDVILRATEQFLAQGDVAKAAKAFGIILQLRPRTQFIDIRLHNLWSIGAEILMRQREKLENANQHLPEHSSPGQDGHAFPMAESRWRFSSSMSQIKSYFETLIRRYAFDHKLPHKLSALDFWLALLSCELGNIYTEHLGAIARLEKEIRLQNTDHAHPDPLMSASPSTGDPGQPDFESGSFELQYETKGHWAKKQKEAIRQRTLGGLQYINLRAEKLMDQLPYSKNARFLQLKEMASLLSADL
;
A
#
# COMPACT_ATOMS: atom_id res chain seq x y z
N GLN A 1 -8.76 18.94 -73.17
CA GLN A 1 -8.23 17.74 -72.50
C GLN A 1 -8.45 17.94 -71.01
N PHE A 2 -9.13 16.97 -70.39
CA PHE A 2 -9.41 16.77 -68.95
C PHE A 2 -10.16 17.86 -68.15
N ALA A 3 -11.47 17.63 -68.02
CA ALA A 3 -12.21 17.91 -66.79
C ALA A 3 -11.99 16.74 -65.79
N LEU A 4 -11.69 17.05 -64.53
CA LEU A 4 -12.00 16.15 -63.40
C LEU A 4 -12.20 16.97 -62.10
N ALA A 5 -13.39 17.58 -62.06
CA ALA A 5 -14.25 17.86 -60.91
C ALA A 5 -13.65 18.48 -59.64
N GLY A 6 -13.83 19.81 -59.53
CA GLY A 6 -14.93 20.27 -58.66
C GLY A 6 -14.56 20.85 -57.31
N LEU A 7 -13.75 21.92 -57.26
CA LEU A 7 -13.72 22.82 -56.10
C LEU A 7 -14.10 24.23 -56.55
N SER A 8 -15.37 24.55 -56.35
CA SER A 8 -15.96 25.89 -56.47
C SER A 8 -15.76 26.64 -55.15
N GLU A 9 -15.30 27.89 -55.22
CA GLU A 9 -14.92 28.78 -54.09
C GLU A 9 -16.08 29.28 -53.20
N TYR A 10 -17.22 28.59 -53.18
CA TYR A 10 -18.36 28.96 -52.31
C TYR A 10 -19.09 27.71 -51.81
N ASP A 11 -18.41 26.87 -51.03
CA ASP A 11 -19.06 25.75 -50.34
C ASP A 11 -19.00 25.98 -48.83
N GLU A 12 -20.19 25.99 -48.22
CA GLU A 12 -20.42 26.25 -46.81
C GLU A 12 -19.61 25.31 -45.92
N ASP A 13 -19.12 25.84 -44.79
CA ASP A 13 -18.29 25.13 -43.83
C ASP A 13 -19.01 23.83 -43.38
N PRO A 14 -18.49 22.62 -43.68
CA PRO A 14 -19.16 21.34 -43.37
C PRO A 14 -19.21 21.04 -41.87
N ARG A 15 -18.78 21.99 -41.04
CA ARG A 15 -18.89 22.00 -39.58
C ARG A 15 -20.30 22.39 -39.09
N LEU A 16 -21.16 22.94 -39.94
CA LEU A 16 -22.52 23.37 -39.57
C LEU A 16 -23.59 22.28 -39.69
N SER A 17 -23.32 21.19 -40.42
CA SER A 17 -24.23 20.06 -40.62
C SER A 17 -24.07 18.92 -39.60
N ALA A 18 -23.05 18.97 -38.74
CA ALA A 18 -22.83 17.99 -37.68
C ALA A 18 -23.51 18.40 -36.36
N ARG A 19 -24.85 18.38 -36.32
CA ARG A 19 -25.65 18.71 -35.11
C ARG A 19 -25.64 17.65 -33.99
N GLN A 20 -24.78 16.63 -34.06
CA GLN A 20 -24.69 15.58 -33.04
C GLN A 20 -23.24 15.24 -32.72
N PHE A 21 -22.64 16.03 -31.84
CA PHE A 21 -21.43 15.66 -31.09
C PHE A 21 -21.80 15.30 -29.65
N PRO A 22 -21.18 14.27 -29.03
CA PRO A 22 -21.75 13.59 -27.85
C PRO A 22 -21.60 14.34 -26.52
N HIS A 23 -21.28 15.63 -26.52
CA HIS A 23 -21.04 16.40 -25.29
C HIS A 23 -21.74 17.77 -25.26
N GLN A 24 -22.62 18.08 -26.22
CA GLN A 24 -23.37 19.34 -26.16
C GLN A 24 -24.55 19.16 -25.19
N ARG A 25 -24.39 19.74 -23.98
CA ARG A 25 -25.47 19.89 -23.00
C ARG A 25 -26.63 20.65 -23.66
N LEU A 26 -27.75 19.97 -23.83
CA LEU A 26 -29.02 20.61 -24.15
C LEU A 26 -29.62 21.12 -22.84
N ASP A 27 -29.34 22.38 -22.54
CA ASP A 27 -30.24 23.19 -21.74
C ASP A 27 -31.48 23.46 -22.61
N LEU A 28 -32.60 22.81 -22.26
CA LEU A 28 -33.91 23.04 -22.86
C LEU A 28 -34.85 23.49 -21.74
N GLU A 29 -34.75 24.78 -21.43
CA GLU A 29 -35.86 25.58 -20.90
C GLU A 29 -36.62 26.16 -22.11
N GLU A 30 -37.95 26.22 -21.96
CA GLU A 30 -38.96 26.81 -22.87
C GLU A 30 -39.25 25.98 -24.16
N ASP A 31 -40.48 25.64 -24.53
CA ASP A 31 -41.76 26.27 -24.19
C ASP A 31 -42.94 25.31 -24.37
N GLU A 32 -43.95 25.54 -23.54
CA GLU A 32 -45.17 24.76 -23.39
C GLU A 32 -46.06 24.78 -24.64
N LYS A 33 -46.67 23.63 -24.97
CA LYS A 33 -48.07 23.53 -25.44
C LYS A 33 -48.50 22.07 -25.62
N ARG A 34 -48.78 21.38 -24.51
CA ARG A 34 -49.66 20.21 -24.51
C ARG A 34 -50.58 20.24 -23.29
N LYS A 35 -51.87 20.45 -23.59
CA LYS A 35 -53.01 20.52 -22.66
C LYS A 35 -53.01 19.35 -21.64
N PRO A 36 -53.52 19.57 -20.41
CA PRO A 36 -53.50 18.56 -19.36
C PRO A 36 -54.58 17.51 -19.62
N SER A 37 -54.22 16.24 -19.48
CA SER A 37 -55.18 15.16 -19.27
C SER A 37 -54.85 14.47 -17.94
N PRO A 38 -55.82 14.33 -17.02
CA PRO A 38 -55.55 13.88 -15.67
C PRO A 38 -55.62 12.35 -15.64
N LYS A 39 -54.48 11.68 -15.56
CA LYS A 39 -54.43 10.27 -15.11
C LYS A 39 -53.29 10.09 -14.15
N GLY A 40 -53.66 9.93 -12.88
CA GLY A 40 -52.77 9.58 -11.80
C GLY A 40 -52.01 8.30 -12.14
N GLY A 41 -50.71 8.47 -12.42
CA GLY A 41 -49.74 7.42 -12.56
C GLY A 41 -48.59 7.73 -11.64
N GLN A 42 -48.41 6.90 -10.61
CA GLN A 42 -47.47 7.07 -9.52
C GLN A 42 -46.04 7.36 -10.04
N GLN A 43 -45.58 8.61 -9.89
CA GLN A 43 -44.16 8.97 -10.00
C GLN A 43 -43.41 8.52 -8.73
N ARG A 44 -43.20 7.21 -8.54
CA ARG A 44 -42.24 6.71 -7.54
C ARG A 44 -41.57 5.46 -8.10
N PRO A 45 -40.35 5.61 -8.68
CA PRO A 45 -39.18 5.04 -7.98
C PRO A 45 -37.85 5.82 -8.16
N ARG A 46 -37.77 6.89 -8.96
CA ARG A 46 -36.48 7.51 -9.34
C ARG A 46 -35.76 8.25 -8.20
N LEU A 47 -36.50 8.97 -7.35
CA LEU A 47 -35.90 9.76 -6.25
C LEU A 47 -35.17 8.89 -5.22
N ARG A 48 -35.76 7.74 -4.86
CA ARG A 48 -35.24 6.85 -3.79
C ARG A 48 -33.99 6.08 -4.21
N ASP A 49 -33.77 5.91 -5.52
CA ASP A 49 -32.58 5.24 -6.05
C ASP A 49 -31.36 6.17 -6.03
N ASP A 50 -31.56 7.48 -6.21
CA ASP A 50 -30.50 8.47 -6.15
C ASP A 50 -30.01 8.68 -4.70
N ASP A 51 -30.93 8.72 -3.74
CA ASP A 51 -30.61 8.82 -2.30
C ASP A 51 -29.75 7.65 -1.80
N ARG A 52 -29.97 6.43 -2.32
CA ARG A 52 -29.21 5.23 -1.94
C ARG A 52 -27.80 5.23 -2.51
N LYS A 53 -27.65 5.73 -3.74
CA LYS A 53 -26.34 5.89 -4.38
C LYS A 53 -25.55 7.00 -3.67
N GLY A 54 -26.19 8.12 -3.37
CA GLY A 54 -25.60 9.20 -2.57
C GLY A 54 -25.18 8.71 -1.18
N HIS A 55 -25.99 7.88 -0.52
CA HIS A 55 -25.62 7.31 0.78
C HIS A 55 -24.39 6.39 0.72
N LEU A 56 -24.29 5.54 -0.29
CA LEU A 56 -23.09 4.71 -0.52
C LEU A 56 -21.85 5.60 -0.74
N ASP A 57 -21.96 6.61 -1.59
CA ASP A 57 -20.85 7.52 -1.90
C ASP A 57 -20.38 8.30 -0.65
N VAL A 58 -21.32 8.70 0.21
CA VAL A 58 -21.00 9.38 1.49
C VAL A 58 -20.25 8.44 2.44
N ILE A 59 -20.71 7.20 2.62
CA ILE A 59 -20.04 6.25 3.52
C ILE A 59 -18.68 5.84 2.95
N LEU A 60 -18.56 5.68 1.63
CA LEU A 60 -17.30 5.38 0.96
C LEU A 60 -16.26 6.48 1.21
N ARG A 61 -16.64 7.75 0.97
CA ARG A 61 -15.77 8.90 1.26
C ARG A 61 -15.39 9.00 2.74
N ALA A 62 -16.32 8.75 3.64
CA ALA A 62 -16.04 8.71 5.07
C ALA A 62 -15.03 7.60 5.42
N THR A 63 -15.15 6.42 4.77
CA THR A 63 -14.22 5.30 4.96
C THR A 63 -12.81 5.68 4.51
N GLU A 64 -12.66 6.27 3.32
CA GLU A 64 -11.37 6.76 2.80
C GLU A 64 -10.77 7.85 3.71
N GLN A 65 -11.61 8.76 4.22
CA GLN A 65 -11.18 9.79 5.17
C GLN A 65 -10.69 9.18 6.49
N PHE A 66 -11.38 8.18 7.04
CA PHE A 66 -10.92 7.47 8.23
C PHE A 66 -9.60 6.75 7.99
N LEU A 67 -9.40 6.15 6.81
CA LEU A 67 -8.12 5.55 6.44
C LEU A 67 -6.99 6.59 6.33
N ALA A 68 -7.26 7.75 5.72
CA ALA A 68 -6.31 8.85 5.63
C ALA A 68 -5.91 9.40 7.01
N GLN A 69 -6.86 9.43 7.96
CA GLN A 69 -6.62 9.80 9.36
C GLN A 69 -5.95 8.69 10.19
N GLY A 70 -5.82 7.47 9.63
CA GLY A 70 -5.32 6.31 10.35
C GLY A 70 -6.33 5.72 11.35
N ASP A 71 -7.60 6.12 11.35
CA ASP A 71 -8.65 5.53 12.20
C ASP A 71 -9.23 4.24 11.59
N VAL A 72 -8.43 3.19 11.62
CA VAL A 72 -8.77 1.88 11.04
C VAL A 72 -10.03 1.27 11.66
N ALA A 73 -10.32 1.53 12.94
CA ALA A 73 -11.48 0.95 13.61
C ALA A 73 -12.78 1.56 13.08
N LYS A 74 -12.81 2.89 12.88
CA LYS A 74 -13.96 3.55 12.24
C LYS A 74 -14.08 3.18 10.77
N ALA A 75 -12.96 3.10 10.04
CA ALA A 75 -12.94 2.63 8.65
C ALA A 75 -13.53 1.22 8.52
N ALA A 76 -13.12 0.28 9.37
CA ALA A 76 -13.64 -1.09 9.38
C ALA A 76 -15.15 -1.14 9.66
N LYS A 77 -15.65 -0.33 10.61
CA LYS A 77 -17.08 -0.22 10.89
C LYS A 77 -17.87 0.34 9.71
N ALA A 78 -17.40 1.45 9.12
CA ALA A 78 -18.02 2.07 7.96
C ALA A 78 -18.04 1.10 6.76
N PHE A 79 -16.94 0.39 6.53
CA PHE A 79 -16.85 -0.65 5.50
C PHE A 79 -17.81 -1.81 5.75
N GLY A 80 -17.97 -2.25 7.00
CA GLY A 80 -18.98 -3.24 7.38
C GLY A 80 -20.41 -2.80 7.05
N ILE A 81 -20.74 -1.52 7.26
CA ILE A 81 -22.03 -0.94 6.86
C ILE A 81 -22.18 -1.00 5.33
N ILE A 82 -21.14 -0.63 4.57
CA ILE A 82 -21.15 -0.72 3.10
C ILE A 82 -21.49 -2.15 2.67
N LEU A 83 -20.85 -3.18 3.22
CA LEU A 83 -21.11 -4.57 2.82
C LEU A 83 -22.54 -5.04 3.11
N GLN A 84 -23.23 -4.42 4.08
CA GLN A 84 -24.61 -4.72 4.43
C GLN A 84 -25.64 -3.96 3.60
N LEU A 85 -25.24 -2.87 2.94
CA LEU A 85 -26.12 -2.12 2.06
C LEU A 85 -26.57 -3.01 0.88
N ARG A 86 -27.86 -2.96 0.57
CA ARG A 86 -28.46 -3.63 -0.58
C ARG A 86 -29.11 -2.61 -1.53
N PRO A 87 -28.33 -1.92 -2.37
CA PRO A 87 -28.88 -1.14 -3.47
C PRO A 87 -29.68 -2.09 -4.37
N ARG A 88 -30.96 -1.78 -4.58
CA ARG A 88 -31.85 -2.57 -5.46
C ARG A 88 -31.89 -4.07 -5.15
N THR A 89 -31.96 -4.44 -3.86
CA THR A 89 -32.12 -5.84 -3.39
C THR A 89 -30.95 -6.80 -3.72
N GLN A 90 -29.89 -6.32 -4.37
CA GLN A 90 -28.66 -7.07 -4.61
C GLN A 90 -27.60 -6.66 -3.59
N PHE A 91 -26.72 -7.59 -3.24
CA PHE A 91 -25.52 -7.27 -2.48
C PHE A 91 -24.57 -6.46 -3.35
N ILE A 92 -23.82 -5.55 -2.73
CA ILE A 92 -22.81 -4.76 -3.42
C ILE A 92 -21.70 -5.69 -3.93
N ASP A 93 -21.35 -5.53 -5.21
CA ASP A 93 -20.21 -6.23 -5.80
C ASP A 93 -18.92 -5.55 -5.34
N ILE A 94 -18.09 -6.30 -4.62
CA ILE A 94 -16.82 -5.83 -4.07
C ILE A 94 -15.77 -5.46 -5.13
N ARG A 95 -15.98 -5.86 -6.40
CA ARG A 95 -15.16 -5.41 -7.52
C ARG A 95 -15.40 -3.94 -7.84
N LEU A 96 -16.57 -3.40 -7.52
CA LEU A 96 -16.89 -2.00 -7.81
C LEU A 96 -16.35 -1.10 -6.70
N HIS A 97 -16.19 0.20 -7.04
CA HIS A 97 -15.84 1.25 -6.08
C HIS A 97 -14.57 0.99 -5.24
N ASN A 98 -13.62 0.21 -5.77
CA ASN A 98 -12.37 -0.14 -5.08
C ASN A 98 -12.59 -0.82 -3.71
N LEU A 99 -13.76 -1.42 -3.49
CA LEU A 99 -14.08 -2.04 -2.19
C LEU A 99 -13.13 -3.18 -1.85
N TRP A 100 -12.67 -3.92 -2.86
CA TRP A 100 -11.67 -4.96 -2.68
C TRP A 100 -10.33 -4.42 -2.15
N SER A 101 -9.88 -3.26 -2.62
CA SER A 101 -8.61 -2.67 -2.19
C SER A 101 -8.76 -1.98 -0.83
N ILE A 102 -9.89 -1.31 -0.58
CA ILE A 102 -10.22 -0.74 0.73
C ILE A 102 -10.29 -1.84 1.79
N GLY A 103 -10.92 -2.97 1.48
CA GLY A 103 -10.97 -4.12 2.38
C GLY A 103 -9.58 -4.68 2.70
N ALA A 104 -8.72 -4.82 1.68
CA ALA A 104 -7.32 -5.23 1.88
C ALA A 104 -6.54 -4.21 2.73
N GLU A 105 -6.74 -2.91 2.51
CA GLU A 105 -6.08 -1.85 3.26
C GLU A 105 -6.47 -1.82 4.74
N ILE A 106 -7.76 -2.01 5.02
CA ILE A 106 -8.25 -2.14 6.40
C ILE A 106 -7.56 -3.34 7.07
N LEU A 107 -7.51 -4.50 6.42
CA LEU A 107 -6.83 -5.69 6.95
C LEU A 107 -5.33 -5.44 7.19
N MET A 108 -4.68 -4.73 6.26
CA MET A 108 -3.26 -4.35 6.38
C MET A 108 -3.02 -3.51 7.63
N ARG A 109 -3.87 -2.51 7.91
CA ARG A 109 -3.67 -1.55 9.00
C ARG A 109 -4.27 -1.98 10.36
N GLN A 110 -5.22 -2.93 10.38
CA GLN A 110 -5.98 -3.25 11.60
C GLN A 110 -5.12 -3.93 12.68
N ARG A 111 -4.11 -4.70 12.29
CA ARG A 111 -3.25 -5.43 13.24
C ARG A 111 -2.12 -4.60 13.82
N GLU A 112 -1.70 -3.53 13.14
CA GLU A 112 -0.76 -2.54 13.66
C GLU A 112 -1.26 -1.97 14.98
N LYS A 113 -2.55 -1.63 15.07
CA LYS A 113 -3.16 -1.07 16.28
C LYS A 113 -3.28 -2.06 17.44
N LEU A 114 -3.53 -3.33 17.15
CA LEU A 114 -3.64 -4.36 18.21
C LEU A 114 -2.25 -4.66 18.80
N GLU A 115 -1.21 -4.69 17.97
CA GLU A 115 0.16 -4.89 18.42
C GLU A 115 0.71 -3.67 19.17
N ASN A 116 0.40 -2.45 18.71
CA ASN A 116 0.77 -1.22 19.42
C ASN A 116 0.03 -1.09 20.76
N ALA A 117 -1.24 -1.51 20.85
CA ALA A 117 -1.99 -1.52 22.11
C ALA A 117 -1.43 -2.55 23.12
N ASN A 118 -0.99 -3.72 22.65
CA ASN A 118 -0.36 -4.73 23.51
C ASN A 118 1.09 -4.38 23.92
N GLN A 119 1.79 -3.56 23.14
CA GLN A 119 3.12 -3.04 23.50
C GLN A 119 3.05 -1.86 24.49
N HIS A 120 1.87 -1.29 24.72
CA HIS A 120 1.63 -0.18 25.66
C HIS A 120 1.03 -0.68 26.99
N LEU A 121 1.50 -1.81 27.53
CA LEU A 121 1.37 -2.06 28.97
C LEU A 121 2.23 -1.02 29.72
N PRO A 122 1.70 -0.35 30.77
CA PRO A 122 2.38 0.77 31.39
C PRO A 122 3.46 0.28 32.37
N GLU A 123 4.66 0.02 31.87
CA GLU A 123 5.85 0.06 32.73
C GLU A 123 6.40 1.49 32.74
N HIS A 124 6.03 2.21 33.80
CA HIS A 124 6.70 3.37 34.39
C HIS A 124 7.35 4.38 33.42
N SER A 125 6.56 5.39 33.04
CA SER A 125 7.07 6.62 32.42
C SER A 125 7.85 7.45 33.45
N SER A 126 9.16 7.59 33.24
CA SER A 126 9.92 8.75 33.72
C SER A 126 9.73 9.90 32.72
N PRO A 127 9.33 11.11 33.14
CA PRO A 127 9.13 12.23 32.24
C PRO A 127 10.44 13.01 32.09
N GLY A 128 10.95 13.11 30.87
CA GLY A 128 11.98 14.09 30.53
C GLY A 128 13.01 13.59 29.54
N GLN A 129 12.68 13.64 28.26
CA GLN A 129 13.66 14.10 27.26
C GLN A 129 12.96 14.51 25.98
N ASP A 130 12.94 15.82 25.75
CA ASP A 130 12.69 16.42 24.46
C ASP A 130 13.77 15.95 23.47
N GLY A 131 13.33 15.35 22.37
CA GLY A 131 14.16 14.91 21.28
C GLY A 131 13.28 14.62 20.09
N HIS A 132 13.19 15.57 19.17
CA HIS A 132 12.49 15.47 17.90
C HIS A 132 13.03 14.29 17.06
N ALA A 133 12.53 13.09 17.30
CA ALA A 133 12.70 11.94 16.43
C ALA A 133 11.31 11.51 15.96
N PHE A 134 11.03 11.76 14.68
CA PHE A 134 9.79 11.42 13.98
C PHE A 134 9.33 9.98 14.32
N PRO A 135 8.29 9.76 15.14
CA PRO A 135 7.75 8.42 15.39
C PRO A 135 6.74 8.02 14.30
N MET A 136 6.68 8.75 13.18
CA MET A 136 5.53 8.73 12.28
C MET A 136 5.62 7.71 11.13
N ALA A 137 6.80 7.11 10.92
CA ALA A 137 7.06 6.22 9.77
C ALA A 137 7.31 4.75 10.15
N GLU A 138 7.78 4.45 11.36
CA GLU A 138 8.09 3.06 11.76
C GLU A 138 6.83 2.25 12.11
N SER A 139 5.77 2.90 12.59
CA SER A 139 4.54 2.20 12.97
C SER A 139 3.66 1.87 11.76
N ARG A 140 3.52 2.82 10.83
CA ARG A 140 2.44 2.87 9.82
C ARG A 140 2.29 1.64 8.92
N TRP A 141 3.31 0.78 8.83
CA TRP A 141 3.38 -0.30 7.86
C TRP A 141 4.08 -1.57 8.36
N ARG A 142 3.80 -2.02 9.59
CA ARG A 142 4.23 -3.36 10.04
C ARG A 142 3.29 -4.44 9.47
N PHE A 143 3.48 -4.76 8.19
CA PHE A 143 2.65 -5.70 7.42
C PHE A 143 2.81 -7.19 7.82
N SER A 144 3.89 -7.55 8.52
CA SER A 144 4.31 -8.96 8.70
C SER A 144 3.26 -9.84 9.40
N SER A 145 2.56 -9.30 10.41
CA SER A 145 1.59 -10.08 11.17
C SER A 145 0.21 -10.19 10.51
N SER A 146 -0.13 -9.27 9.60
CA SER A 146 -1.41 -9.26 8.86
C SER A 146 -1.38 -10.08 7.58
N MET A 147 -0.21 -10.49 7.12
CA MET A 147 -0.02 -11.08 5.79
C MET A 147 -0.86 -12.35 5.55
N SER A 148 -1.05 -13.20 6.56
CA SER A 148 -1.87 -14.42 6.41
C SER A 148 -3.34 -14.13 6.14
N GLN A 149 -3.90 -13.08 6.76
CA GLN A 149 -5.29 -12.67 6.53
C GLN A 149 -5.46 -12.03 5.17
N ILE A 150 -4.49 -11.21 4.73
CA ILE A 150 -4.48 -10.59 3.40
C ILE A 150 -4.40 -11.68 2.32
N LYS A 151 -3.54 -12.69 2.50
CA LYS A 151 -3.48 -13.87 1.63
C LYS A 151 -4.83 -14.57 1.55
N SER A 152 -5.43 -14.91 2.70
CA SER A 152 -6.74 -15.57 2.74
C SER A 152 -7.84 -14.73 2.07
N TYR A 153 -7.82 -13.41 2.27
CA TYR A 153 -8.73 -12.47 1.65
C TYR A 153 -8.62 -12.52 0.12
N PHE A 154 -7.42 -12.30 -0.42
CA PHE A 154 -7.20 -12.34 -1.87
C PHE A 154 -7.42 -13.72 -2.47
N GLU A 155 -7.03 -14.81 -1.80
CA GLU A 155 -7.31 -16.19 -2.24
C GLU A 155 -8.81 -16.46 -2.37
N THR A 156 -9.62 -15.87 -1.49
CA THR A 156 -11.08 -15.94 -1.58
C THR A 156 -11.61 -15.16 -2.80
N LEU A 157 -11.05 -13.98 -3.08
CA LEU A 157 -11.40 -13.21 -4.27
C LEU A 157 -10.98 -13.91 -5.57
N ILE A 158 -9.76 -14.45 -5.61
CA ILE A 158 -9.21 -15.20 -6.74
C ILE A 158 -10.08 -16.40 -7.09
N ARG A 159 -10.50 -17.19 -6.08
CA ARG A 159 -11.39 -18.34 -6.28
C ARG A 159 -12.78 -17.93 -6.75
N ARG A 160 -13.32 -16.84 -6.20
CA ARG A 160 -14.69 -16.39 -6.49
C ARG A 160 -14.82 -15.70 -7.85
N TYR A 161 -13.77 -15.01 -8.30
CA TYR A 161 -13.78 -14.20 -9.52
C TYR A 161 -12.70 -14.68 -10.49
N ALA A 162 -12.88 -15.89 -11.03
CA ALA A 162 -11.99 -16.43 -12.06
C ALA A 162 -11.94 -15.51 -13.30
N PHE A 163 -10.83 -15.57 -14.03
CA PHE A 163 -10.67 -14.81 -15.26
C PHE A 163 -11.62 -15.31 -16.34
N ASP A 164 -12.37 -14.39 -16.95
CA ASP A 164 -13.24 -14.67 -18.09
C ASP A 164 -12.67 -14.03 -19.36
N HIS A 165 -12.31 -14.86 -20.33
CA HIS A 165 -11.77 -14.42 -21.63
C HIS A 165 -12.74 -13.54 -22.41
N LYS A 166 -14.05 -13.63 -22.16
CA LYS A 166 -15.07 -12.84 -22.87
C LYS A 166 -15.14 -11.41 -22.36
N LEU A 167 -14.64 -11.15 -21.15
CA LEU A 167 -14.79 -9.87 -20.44
C LEU A 167 -13.44 -9.44 -19.84
N PRO A 168 -12.42 -9.17 -20.67
CA PRO A 168 -11.05 -8.91 -20.22
C PRO A 168 -10.90 -7.63 -19.38
N HIS A 169 -11.84 -6.69 -19.49
CA HIS A 169 -11.81 -5.42 -18.76
C HIS A 169 -12.45 -5.49 -17.37
N LYS A 170 -13.03 -6.63 -16.99
CA LYS A 170 -13.61 -6.79 -15.66
C LYS A 170 -12.52 -7.23 -14.67
N LEU A 171 -12.58 -6.65 -13.47
CA LEU A 171 -11.72 -7.09 -12.38
C LEU A 171 -11.89 -8.59 -12.14
N SER A 172 -10.77 -9.28 -12.10
CA SER A 172 -10.70 -10.73 -12.10
C SER A 172 -9.56 -11.23 -11.23
N ALA A 173 -9.41 -12.55 -11.16
CA ALA A 173 -8.29 -13.22 -10.52
C ALA A 173 -6.93 -12.67 -10.96
N LEU A 174 -6.81 -12.16 -12.19
CA LEU A 174 -5.60 -11.50 -12.67
C LEU A 174 -5.21 -10.31 -11.78
N ASP A 175 -6.13 -9.39 -11.57
CA ASP A 175 -5.89 -8.16 -10.81
C ASP A 175 -5.64 -8.48 -9.33
N PHE A 176 -6.37 -9.47 -8.80
CA PHE A 176 -6.20 -9.91 -7.41
C PHE A 176 -4.87 -10.62 -7.16
N TRP A 177 -4.40 -11.44 -8.09
CA TRP A 177 -3.05 -12.03 -8.01
C TRP A 177 -1.98 -10.94 -8.06
N LEU A 178 -2.11 -9.99 -8.98
CA LEU A 178 -1.17 -8.88 -9.10
C LEU A 178 -1.11 -8.06 -7.81
N ALA A 179 -2.27 -7.71 -7.26
CA ALA A 179 -2.35 -6.97 -6.00
C ALA A 179 -1.74 -7.76 -4.84
N LEU A 180 -2.04 -9.06 -4.72
CA LEU A 180 -1.49 -9.92 -3.68
C LEU A 180 0.04 -9.99 -3.74
N LEU A 181 0.60 -10.25 -4.92
CA LEU A 181 2.05 -10.32 -5.09
C LEU A 181 2.71 -8.97 -4.82
N SER A 182 2.07 -7.86 -5.21
CA SER A 182 2.56 -6.50 -4.91
C SER A 182 2.56 -6.21 -3.41
N CYS A 183 1.52 -6.62 -2.68
CA CYS A 183 1.46 -6.52 -1.23
C CYS A 183 2.55 -7.37 -0.56
N GLU A 184 2.80 -8.59 -1.04
CA GLU A 184 3.86 -9.46 -0.54
C GLU A 184 5.25 -8.84 -0.76
N LEU A 185 5.50 -8.30 -1.96
CA LEU A 185 6.74 -7.62 -2.29
C LEU A 185 6.96 -6.40 -1.40
N GLY A 186 5.93 -5.56 -1.24
CA GLY A 186 5.98 -4.39 -0.36
C GLY A 186 6.26 -4.77 1.10
N ASN A 187 5.64 -5.84 1.61
CA ASN A 187 5.92 -6.33 2.96
C ASN A 187 7.38 -6.76 3.13
N ILE A 188 7.94 -7.52 2.18
CA ILE A 188 9.35 -7.95 2.23
C ILE A 188 10.27 -6.72 2.27
N TYR A 189 10.00 -5.72 1.42
CA TYR A 189 10.82 -4.52 1.33
C TYR A 189 10.73 -3.66 2.61
N THR A 190 9.53 -3.47 3.16
CA THR A 190 9.35 -2.73 4.42
C THR A 190 9.96 -3.47 5.62
N GLU A 191 9.89 -4.81 5.66
CA GLU A 191 10.55 -5.62 6.68
C GLU A 191 12.08 -5.49 6.58
N HIS A 192 12.62 -5.50 5.35
CA HIS A 192 14.04 -5.27 5.08
C HIS A 192 14.49 -3.91 5.62
N LEU A 193 13.85 -2.81 5.20
CA LEU A 193 14.18 -1.46 5.65
C LEU A 193 14.08 -1.33 7.17
N GLY A 194 13.00 -1.86 7.76
CA GLY A 194 12.81 -1.85 9.21
C GLY A 194 13.87 -2.67 9.96
N ALA A 195 14.32 -3.79 9.39
CA ALA A 195 15.40 -4.59 9.98
C ALA A 195 16.75 -3.87 9.94
N ILE A 196 17.06 -3.18 8.84
CA ILE A 196 18.26 -2.35 8.73
C ILE A 196 18.21 -1.19 9.73
N ALA A 197 17.10 -0.46 9.82
CA ALA A 197 16.95 0.63 10.78
C ALA A 197 17.12 0.18 12.23
N ARG A 198 16.54 -0.98 12.60
CA ARG A 198 16.73 -1.57 13.94
C ARG A 198 18.18 -1.95 14.21
N LEU A 199 18.86 -2.54 13.24
CA LEU A 199 20.28 -2.90 13.37
C LEU A 199 21.17 -1.67 13.51
N GLU A 200 20.91 -0.60 12.76
CA GLU A 200 21.63 0.67 12.89
C GLU A 200 21.43 1.31 14.27
N LYS A 201 20.20 1.27 14.79
CA LYS A 201 19.90 1.75 16.15
C LYS A 201 20.67 0.94 17.20
N GLU A 202 20.68 -0.38 17.07
CA GLU A 202 21.43 -1.28 17.97
C GLU A 202 22.94 -0.98 17.93
N ILE A 203 23.52 -0.81 16.74
CA ILE A 203 24.94 -0.45 16.58
C ILE A 203 25.24 0.89 17.28
N ARG A 204 24.36 1.89 17.14
CA ARG A 204 24.52 3.19 17.80
C ARG A 204 24.48 3.04 19.32
N LEU A 205 23.48 2.34 19.87
CA LEU A 205 23.35 2.13 21.32
C LEU A 205 24.60 1.48 21.91
N GLN A 206 25.07 0.39 21.30
CA GLN A 206 26.29 -0.28 21.72
C GLN A 206 27.55 0.60 21.62
N ASN A 207 27.59 1.62 20.77
CA ASN A 207 28.74 2.53 20.69
C ASN A 207 28.69 3.60 21.79
N THR A 208 27.50 3.98 22.26
CA THR A 208 27.30 4.99 23.32
C THR A 208 27.66 4.45 24.71
N ASP A 209 27.36 3.18 25.00
CA ASP A 209 27.66 2.54 26.30
C ASP A 209 29.17 2.44 26.61
N HIS A 210 30.04 2.62 25.62
CA HIS A 210 31.50 2.60 25.80
C HIS A 210 32.13 4.00 25.90
N ALA A 211 31.34 5.09 25.78
CA ALA A 211 31.85 6.47 25.78
C ALA A 211 31.90 7.12 27.18
N HIS A 212 31.56 6.39 28.24
CA HIS A 212 31.72 6.83 29.63
C HIS A 212 32.81 6.00 30.34
N PRO A 213 34.10 6.32 30.16
CA PRO A 213 35.06 6.00 31.19
C PRO A 213 34.74 6.93 32.37
N ASP A 214 34.19 6.39 33.45
CA ASP A 214 34.03 7.10 34.72
C ASP A 214 35.36 7.77 35.10
N PRO A 215 35.48 9.12 35.09
CA PRO A 215 36.67 9.80 35.53
C PRO A 215 36.49 10.14 37.02
N LEU A 216 36.32 9.13 37.87
CA LEU A 216 36.36 9.32 39.32
C LEU A 216 37.29 8.30 39.98
N MET A 217 38.48 8.84 40.29
CA MET A 217 39.37 8.47 41.39
C MET A 217 40.27 7.23 41.24
N SER A 218 41.51 7.49 40.85
CA SER A 218 42.63 7.21 41.75
C SER A 218 43.76 8.21 41.48
N ALA A 219 43.62 9.40 42.07
CA ALA A 219 44.76 10.27 42.31
C ALA A 219 45.48 9.73 43.55
N SER A 220 46.65 9.13 43.37
CA SER A 220 47.62 8.98 44.45
C SER A 220 49.03 9.19 43.88
N PRO A 221 49.80 10.17 44.37
CA PRO A 221 51.15 10.42 43.90
C PRO A 221 52.12 9.54 44.68
N SER A 222 52.67 8.51 44.05
CA SER A 222 53.86 7.85 44.57
C SER A 222 54.90 7.69 43.47
N THR A 223 55.94 8.49 43.65
CA THR A 223 57.29 8.46 43.08
C THR A 223 57.82 7.06 42.76
N GLY A 224 58.34 6.90 41.55
CA GLY A 224 59.43 5.96 41.25
C GLY A 224 59.24 5.13 39.98
N ASP A 225 59.87 5.60 38.88
CA ASP A 225 60.69 4.84 37.91
C ASP A 225 60.35 5.14 36.43
N PRO A 226 61.30 5.67 35.62
CA PRO A 226 61.10 5.91 34.20
C PRO A 226 61.65 4.72 33.37
N GLY A 227 60.84 3.67 33.26
CA GLY A 227 61.02 2.57 32.31
C GLY A 227 59.85 2.55 31.32
N GLN A 228 60.13 2.97 30.10
CA GLN A 228 59.18 3.26 29.02
C GLN A 228 58.52 1.97 28.41
N PRO A 229 57.58 2.12 27.46
CA PRO A 229 56.22 1.57 27.49
C PRO A 229 56.09 0.31 26.62
N ASP A 230 54.91 -0.32 26.59
CA ASP A 230 54.22 -0.69 25.34
C ASP A 230 53.13 -1.76 25.55
N PHE A 231 52.07 -1.63 24.76
CA PHE A 231 50.99 -2.60 24.50
C PHE A 231 49.84 -2.78 25.50
N GLU A 232 49.01 -1.75 25.67
CA GLU A 232 47.55 -1.93 25.91
C GLU A 232 46.67 -1.49 24.73
N SER A 233 47.23 -1.40 23.51
CA SER A 233 46.48 -1.01 22.31
C SER A 233 45.67 -2.16 21.67
N GLY A 234 45.92 -3.42 22.05
CA GLY A 234 45.33 -4.59 21.40
C GLY A 234 43.91 -4.96 21.84
N SER A 235 43.49 -4.56 23.04
CA SER A 235 42.16 -4.90 23.58
C SER A 235 41.03 -4.12 22.89
N PHE A 236 41.30 -2.85 22.58
CA PHE A 236 40.40 -1.97 21.84
C PHE A 236 40.24 -2.47 20.40
N GLU A 237 41.35 -2.68 19.67
CA GLU A 237 41.35 -3.10 18.26
C GLU A 237 40.60 -4.44 18.03
N LEU A 238 40.80 -5.42 18.91
CA LEU A 238 40.11 -6.72 18.85
C LEU A 238 38.59 -6.59 19.11
N GLN A 239 38.16 -5.63 19.96
CA GLN A 239 36.74 -5.36 20.23
C GLN A 239 36.04 -4.72 19.02
N TYR A 240 36.69 -3.78 18.33
CA TYR A 240 36.13 -3.16 17.10
C TYR A 240 36.04 -4.15 15.95
N GLU A 241 37.04 -5.01 15.75
CA GLU A 241 36.99 -6.06 14.73
C GLU A 241 35.85 -7.05 14.98
N THR A 242 35.67 -7.48 16.23
CA THR A 242 34.59 -8.40 16.62
C THR A 242 33.20 -7.77 16.40
N LYS A 243 33.05 -6.49 16.74
CA LYS A 243 31.79 -5.74 16.58
C LYS A 243 31.46 -5.44 15.12
N GLY A 244 32.47 -5.06 14.33
CA GLY A 244 32.34 -4.88 12.89
C GLY A 244 31.94 -6.19 12.18
N HIS A 245 32.56 -7.30 12.58
CA HIS A 245 32.23 -8.62 12.06
C HIS A 245 30.80 -9.06 12.43
N TRP A 246 30.36 -8.82 13.67
CA TRP A 246 28.97 -9.07 14.09
C TRP A 246 27.98 -8.24 13.25
N ALA A 247 28.22 -6.93 13.10
CA ALA A 247 27.32 -6.04 12.36
C ALA A 247 27.21 -6.46 10.88
N LYS A 248 28.34 -6.82 10.26
CA LYS A 248 28.39 -7.35 8.89
C LYS A 248 27.60 -8.66 8.77
N LYS A 249 27.78 -9.58 9.72
CA LYS A 249 27.03 -10.85 9.77
C LYS A 249 25.52 -10.63 9.91
N GLN A 250 25.09 -9.66 10.73
CA GLN A 250 23.67 -9.32 10.87
C GLN A 250 23.09 -8.70 9.60
N LYS A 251 23.82 -7.76 8.96
CA LYS A 251 23.42 -7.19 7.67
C LYS A 251 23.25 -8.28 6.61
N GLU A 252 24.20 -9.22 6.54
CA GLU A 252 24.13 -10.35 5.61
C GLU A 252 22.93 -11.25 5.90
N ALA A 253 22.64 -11.56 7.16
CA ALA A 253 21.46 -12.36 7.52
C ALA A 253 20.14 -11.68 7.08
N ILE A 254 20.05 -10.35 7.20
CA ILE A 254 18.90 -9.58 6.73
C ILE A 254 18.79 -9.65 5.19
N ARG A 255 19.91 -9.48 4.48
CA ARG A 255 19.96 -9.60 3.01
C ARG A 255 19.50 -10.97 2.54
N GLN A 256 20.07 -12.04 3.10
CA GLN A 256 19.71 -13.42 2.76
C GLN A 256 18.23 -13.74 2.99
N ARG A 257 17.65 -13.28 4.11
CA ARG A 257 16.20 -13.40 4.37
C ARG A 257 15.37 -12.68 3.30
N THR A 258 15.77 -11.46 2.94
CA THR A 258 15.07 -10.63 1.96
C THR A 258 15.14 -11.29 0.58
N LEU A 259 16.33 -11.73 0.17
CA LEU A 259 16.60 -12.40 -1.09
C LEU A 259 15.78 -13.69 -1.24
N GLY A 260 15.72 -14.53 -0.19
CA GLY A 260 14.89 -15.73 -0.20
C GLY A 260 13.40 -15.43 -0.39
N GLY A 261 12.91 -14.33 0.20
CA GLY A 261 11.54 -13.86 -0.01
C GLY A 261 11.28 -13.39 -1.45
N LEU A 262 12.21 -12.62 -2.03
CA LEU A 262 12.10 -12.13 -3.41
C LEU A 262 12.14 -13.29 -4.43
N GLN A 263 13.03 -14.26 -4.24
CA GLN A 263 13.12 -15.45 -5.07
C GLN A 263 11.82 -16.28 -5.01
N TYR A 264 11.22 -16.41 -3.83
CA TYR A 264 9.94 -17.08 -3.67
C TYR A 264 8.81 -16.38 -4.45
N ILE A 265 8.74 -15.05 -4.40
CA ILE A 265 7.77 -14.27 -5.19
C ILE A 265 8.02 -14.46 -6.69
N ASN A 266 9.27 -14.36 -7.14
CA ASN A 266 9.63 -14.56 -8.54
C ASN A 266 9.20 -15.94 -9.06
N LEU A 267 9.53 -17.01 -8.33
CA LEU A 267 9.15 -18.37 -8.70
C LEU A 267 7.63 -18.53 -8.79
N ARG A 268 6.89 -17.94 -7.85
CA ARG A 268 5.42 -17.99 -7.86
C ARG A 268 4.83 -17.16 -9.00
N ALA A 269 5.40 -16.00 -9.31
CA ALA A 269 5.00 -15.18 -10.45
C ALA A 269 5.25 -15.91 -11.77
N GLU A 270 6.40 -16.57 -11.92
CA GLU A 270 6.74 -17.40 -13.09
C GLU A 270 5.74 -18.53 -13.28
N LYS A 271 5.46 -19.30 -12.22
CA LYS A 271 4.46 -20.37 -12.27
C LYS A 271 3.07 -19.88 -12.69
N LEU A 272 2.70 -18.65 -12.29
CA LEU A 272 1.44 -18.04 -12.72
C LEU A 272 1.50 -17.60 -14.19
N MET A 273 2.63 -17.06 -14.64
CA MET A 273 2.85 -16.64 -16.02
C MET A 273 2.89 -17.79 -17.03
N ASP A 274 3.18 -19.02 -16.59
CA ASP A 274 3.07 -20.21 -17.45
C ASP A 274 1.63 -20.43 -17.98
N GLN A 275 0.63 -19.81 -17.35
CA GLN A 275 -0.77 -19.91 -17.73
C GLN A 275 -1.24 -18.64 -18.46
N LEU A 276 -2.02 -18.80 -19.54
CA LEU A 276 -2.82 -17.70 -20.07
C LEU A 276 -3.93 -17.37 -19.07
N PRO A 277 -4.24 -16.10 -18.79
CA PRO A 277 -3.87 -14.86 -19.49
C PRO A 277 -2.60 -14.14 -18.96
N TYR A 278 -1.91 -14.69 -17.96
CA TYR A 278 -0.90 -13.97 -17.18
C TYR A 278 0.38 -13.66 -17.98
N SER A 279 0.75 -14.52 -18.92
CA SER A 279 1.96 -14.37 -19.76
C SER A 279 2.05 -13.07 -20.56
N LYS A 280 0.92 -12.49 -20.97
CA LYS A 280 0.87 -11.27 -21.81
C LYS A 280 0.59 -9.99 -21.02
N ASN A 281 0.40 -10.08 -19.71
CA ASN A 281 0.05 -8.90 -18.93
C ASN A 281 1.30 -8.08 -18.57
N ALA A 282 1.37 -6.85 -19.08
CA ALA A 282 2.52 -5.96 -18.86
C ALA A 282 2.81 -5.71 -17.36
N ARG A 283 1.78 -5.66 -16.50
CA ARG A 283 1.98 -5.41 -15.07
C ARG A 283 2.62 -6.58 -14.34
N PHE A 284 2.32 -7.82 -14.75
CA PHE A 284 3.01 -9.00 -14.21
C PHE A 284 4.48 -9.03 -14.61
N LEU A 285 4.79 -8.65 -15.85
CA LEU A 285 6.17 -8.52 -16.32
C LEU A 285 6.92 -7.44 -15.53
N GLN A 286 6.31 -6.27 -15.34
CA GLN A 286 6.87 -5.20 -14.51
C GLN A 286 7.13 -5.65 -13.07
N LEU A 287 6.18 -6.36 -12.45
CA LEU A 287 6.35 -6.84 -11.08
C LEU A 287 7.53 -7.83 -10.97
N LYS A 288 7.66 -8.73 -11.95
CA LYS A 288 8.81 -9.64 -12.04
C LYS A 288 10.11 -8.87 -12.22
N GLU A 289 10.14 -7.90 -13.15
CA GLU A 289 11.32 -7.08 -13.39
C GLU A 289 11.76 -6.35 -12.12
N MET A 290 10.82 -5.73 -11.40
CA MET A 290 11.09 -5.08 -10.12
C MET A 290 11.65 -6.05 -9.09
N ALA A 291 11.05 -7.23 -8.92
CA ALA A 291 11.52 -8.22 -7.96
C ALA A 291 12.88 -8.81 -8.35
N SER A 292 13.16 -9.02 -9.64
CA SER A 292 14.47 -9.43 -10.15
C SER A 292 15.54 -8.36 -9.95
N LEU A 293 15.24 -7.10 -10.26
CA LEU A 293 16.14 -5.98 -10.04
C LEU A 293 16.49 -5.82 -8.56
N LEU A 294 15.48 -5.87 -7.68
CA LEU A 294 15.69 -5.83 -6.23
C LEU A 294 16.52 -7.01 -5.74
N SER A 295 16.34 -8.21 -6.31
CA SER A 295 17.15 -9.37 -5.94
C SER A 295 18.59 -9.29 -6.43
N ALA A 296 18.87 -8.52 -7.48
CA ALA A 296 20.22 -8.31 -8.01
C ALA A 296 20.98 -7.21 -7.26
N ASP A 297 20.27 -6.25 -6.66
CA ASP A 297 20.84 -5.15 -5.87
C ASP A 297 21.23 -5.58 -4.44
N LEU A 298 20.56 -6.60 -3.89
CA LEU A 298 20.80 -7.13 -2.54
C LEU A 298 21.97 -8.10 -2.45
#